data_AF-A0AB35KAV5-F1
#
_entry.id   AF-A0AB35KAV5-F1
#
_cell.length_a   1.000
_cell.length_b   1.000
_cell.length_c   1.000
_cell.angle_alpha   90.00
_cell.angle_beta   90.00
_cell.angle_gamma   90.00
#
_symmetry.space_group_name_H-M   'P 1'
#
loop_
_entity.id
_entity.type
_entity.pdbx_description
1 polymer ?
#
loop_
_entity_poly.entity_id
_entity_poly.type
_entity_poly.pdbx_seq_one_letter_code
_entity_poly.pdbx_strand_id
1 'polypeptide(L)'
;MPSIENMIAWMQARKGKVTYSMTSRMDPNSYDCSSSVFFSMITGGFLSVGSMGNTETLFGMSGTKLKEISRGEVQRGDIFISGTPGGSAGSDGHTGIFLSNGSFIHCSYTHNGIAVDTNDAYMSTRLPHHFYRIVGSGSANTDSKPQMVTLNLDGQFGNATAKRLQEYFDTAGKDGVISHQYKQTFNQNIYAAQFDSSLTGSNVVKALQRFLGIGQDGLFGQATIKALQKHLGKTQDGTISPVSDSVRELQRRLNANKL
;
A
#
# COMPACT_ATOMS: atom_id res chain seq x y z
N MET A 1 17.35 2.34 -11.18
CA MET A 1 17.69 1.76 -9.87
C MET A 1 16.56 0.84 -9.43
N PRO A 2 16.84 -0.25 -8.70
CA PRO A 2 15.80 -1.11 -8.16
C PRO A 2 14.81 -0.35 -7.28
N SER A 3 13.52 -0.69 -7.35
CA SER A 3 12.42 0.04 -6.71
C SER A 3 11.33 -0.90 -6.21
N ILE A 4 11.14 -0.92 -4.88
CA ILE A 4 10.03 -1.64 -4.23
C ILE A 4 8.68 -1.11 -4.75
N GLU A 5 8.58 0.20 -4.98
CA GLU A 5 7.32 0.79 -5.43
C GLU A 5 6.97 0.38 -6.87
N ASN A 6 7.95 0.20 -7.75
CA ASN A 6 7.68 -0.31 -9.11
C ASN A 6 7.22 -1.78 -9.06
N MET A 7 7.82 -2.58 -8.17
CA MET A 7 7.40 -3.96 -7.93
C MET A 7 5.95 -4.01 -7.43
N ILE A 8 5.61 -3.23 -6.40
CA ILE A 8 4.25 -3.21 -5.85
C ILE A 8 3.25 -2.60 -6.84
N ALA A 9 3.63 -1.55 -7.57
CA ALA A 9 2.79 -0.94 -8.59
C ALA A 9 2.40 -1.93 -9.69
N TRP A 10 3.31 -2.84 -10.07
CA TRP A 10 3.02 -3.89 -11.04
C TRP A 10 1.89 -4.81 -10.57
N MET A 11 1.91 -5.22 -9.30
CA MET A 11 0.86 -6.04 -8.68
C MET A 11 -0.46 -5.26 -8.58
N GLN A 12 -0.40 -4.02 -8.08
CA GLN A 12 -1.60 -3.19 -7.92
C GLN A 12 -2.30 -2.88 -9.24
N ALA A 13 -1.53 -2.65 -10.32
CA ALA A 13 -2.09 -2.38 -11.65
C ALA A 13 -2.96 -3.52 -12.19
N ARG A 14 -2.67 -4.76 -11.76
CA ARG A 14 -3.31 -6.01 -12.18
C ARG A 14 -4.35 -6.55 -11.19
N LYS A 15 -4.43 -5.96 -9.99
CA LYS A 15 -5.41 -6.34 -8.97
C LYS A 15 -6.83 -6.31 -9.53
N GLY A 16 -7.54 -7.44 -9.45
CA GLY A 16 -8.90 -7.60 -9.97
C GLY A 16 -9.04 -7.53 -11.50
N LYS A 17 -7.95 -7.59 -12.28
CA LYS A 17 -7.96 -7.50 -13.75
C LYS A 17 -7.36 -8.71 -14.47
N VAL A 18 -6.84 -9.67 -13.71
CA VAL A 18 -6.13 -10.87 -14.20
C VAL A 18 -6.67 -12.09 -13.47
N THR A 19 -6.57 -13.27 -14.06
CA THR A 19 -7.02 -14.52 -13.46
C THR A 19 -5.88 -15.31 -12.85
N TYR A 20 -6.22 -16.24 -11.95
CA TYR A 20 -5.23 -17.19 -11.43
C TYR A 20 -5.08 -18.38 -12.39
N SER A 21 -3.85 -18.74 -12.74
CA SER A 21 -3.55 -19.95 -13.51
C SER A 21 -2.15 -20.47 -13.24
N MET A 22 -2.03 -21.75 -12.91
CA MET A 22 -0.74 -22.45 -12.79
C MET A 22 -0.20 -22.92 -14.14
N THR A 23 -1.06 -23.09 -15.15
CA THR A 23 -0.68 -23.53 -16.50
C THR A 23 -0.31 -22.34 -17.38
N SER A 24 -1.18 -21.33 -17.43
CA SER A 24 -0.99 -20.07 -18.15
C SER A 24 -0.35 -19.00 -17.29
N ARG A 25 0.62 -19.37 -16.44
CA ARG A 25 1.21 -18.51 -15.40
C ARG A 25 2.10 -17.37 -15.92
N MET A 26 2.33 -17.31 -17.23
CA MET A 26 3.15 -16.29 -17.90
C MET A 26 2.40 -15.51 -18.97
N ASP A 27 1.08 -15.74 -19.09
CA ASP A 27 0.25 -15.08 -20.08
C ASP A 27 -0.04 -13.63 -19.65
N PRO A 28 -0.41 -12.73 -20.59
CA PRO A 28 -0.64 -11.32 -20.27
C PRO A 28 -1.70 -11.09 -19.18
N ASN A 29 -2.70 -11.97 -19.11
CA ASN A 29 -3.88 -11.82 -18.26
C ASN A 29 -4.03 -12.92 -17.20
N SER A 30 -3.05 -13.81 -17.03
CA SER A 30 -3.11 -14.84 -15.99
C SER A 30 -1.75 -15.16 -15.39
N TYR A 31 -1.76 -15.40 -14.08
CA TYR A 31 -0.56 -15.61 -13.27
C TYR A 31 -0.88 -16.62 -12.16
N ASP A 32 0.15 -17.24 -11.59
CA ASP A 32 0.07 -17.89 -10.28
C ASP A 32 0.76 -17.04 -9.20
N CYS A 33 0.77 -17.55 -7.96
CA CYS A 33 1.36 -16.86 -6.82
C CYS A 33 2.82 -16.46 -7.09
N SER A 34 3.66 -17.41 -7.48
CA SER A 34 5.09 -17.18 -7.66
C SER A 34 5.42 -16.39 -8.92
N SER A 35 4.78 -16.67 -10.06
CA SER A 35 4.99 -15.91 -11.30
C SER A 35 4.64 -14.43 -11.12
N SER A 36 3.56 -14.12 -10.41
CA SER A 36 3.20 -12.73 -10.09
C SER A 36 4.30 -12.03 -9.28
N VAL A 37 4.91 -12.70 -8.30
CA VAL A 37 6.06 -12.19 -7.55
C VAL A 37 7.27 -12.01 -8.46
N PHE A 38 7.62 -13.00 -9.30
CA PHE A 38 8.74 -12.88 -10.23
C PHE A 38 8.60 -11.71 -11.20
N PHE A 39 7.46 -11.57 -11.89
CA PHE A 39 7.23 -10.45 -12.80
C PHE A 39 7.31 -9.10 -12.08
N SER A 40 6.78 -9.02 -10.86
CA SER A 40 6.87 -7.81 -10.06
C SER A 40 8.31 -7.48 -9.68
N MET A 41 9.12 -8.47 -9.26
CA MET A 41 10.53 -8.28 -8.91
C MET A 41 11.39 -7.90 -10.12
N ILE A 42 11.09 -8.47 -11.30
CA ILE A 42 11.70 -8.08 -12.58
C ILE A 42 11.36 -6.62 -12.92
N THR A 43 10.08 -6.23 -12.79
CA THR A 43 9.64 -4.84 -13.01
C THR A 43 10.27 -3.88 -12.00
N GLY A 44 10.45 -4.33 -10.76
CA GLY A 44 11.17 -3.61 -9.71
C GLY A 44 12.67 -3.53 -9.93
N GLY A 45 13.23 -4.23 -10.93
CA GLY A 45 14.67 -4.26 -11.22
C GLY A 45 15.49 -5.07 -10.21
N PHE A 46 14.85 -5.93 -9.40
CA PHE A 46 15.52 -6.81 -8.44
C PHE A 46 15.99 -8.13 -9.08
N LEU A 47 15.29 -8.54 -10.15
CA LEU A 47 15.60 -9.71 -10.95
C LEU A 47 15.79 -9.31 -12.43
N SER A 48 16.54 -10.11 -13.17
CA SER A 48 16.77 -9.86 -14.60
C SER A 48 15.60 -10.39 -15.43
N VAL A 49 15.31 -9.73 -16.55
CA VAL A 49 14.32 -10.25 -17.52
C VAL A 49 14.73 -11.66 -17.95
N GLY A 50 13.76 -12.60 -17.97
CA GLY A 50 14.00 -14.01 -18.30
C GLY A 50 14.31 -14.91 -17.11
N SER A 51 14.48 -14.38 -15.89
CA SER A 51 14.75 -15.20 -14.70
C SER A 51 13.49 -15.75 -14.03
N MET A 52 12.46 -16.10 -14.81
CA MET A 52 11.20 -16.62 -14.25
C MET A 52 11.45 -17.94 -13.52
N GLY A 53 10.86 -18.08 -12.35
CA GLY A 53 10.92 -19.30 -11.55
C GLY A 53 9.59 -19.62 -10.91
N ASN A 54 9.65 -20.39 -9.83
CA ASN A 54 8.50 -20.80 -9.01
C ASN A 54 8.81 -20.61 -7.52
N THR A 55 7.93 -21.10 -6.65
CA THR A 55 8.08 -21.00 -5.19
C THR A 55 9.39 -21.62 -4.68
N GLU A 56 9.82 -22.76 -5.24
CA GLU A 56 11.12 -23.37 -4.91
C GLU A 56 12.30 -22.50 -5.32
N THR A 57 12.19 -21.85 -6.48
CA THR A 57 13.21 -20.89 -6.92
C THR A 57 13.32 -19.72 -5.94
N LEU A 58 12.21 -19.22 -5.39
CA LEU A 58 12.22 -18.17 -4.37
C LEU A 58 12.88 -18.65 -3.07
N PHE A 59 12.58 -19.86 -2.59
CA PHE A 59 13.30 -20.44 -1.45
C PHE A 59 14.80 -20.54 -1.71
N GLY A 60 15.19 -20.98 -2.91
CA GLY A 60 16.59 -21.06 -3.32
C GLY A 60 17.32 -19.71 -3.43
N MET A 61 16.60 -18.59 -3.40
CA MET A 61 17.19 -17.24 -3.35
C MET A 61 17.54 -16.79 -1.93
N SER A 62 17.14 -17.55 -0.90
CA SER A 62 17.52 -17.28 0.49
C SER A 62 19.05 -17.23 0.63
N GLY A 63 19.55 -16.23 1.35
CA GLY A 63 20.98 -15.98 1.54
C GLY A 63 21.68 -15.26 0.38
N THR A 64 21.01 -15.03 -0.76
CA THR A 64 21.59 -14.30 -1.90
C THR A 64 20.79 -13.06 -2.27
N LYS A 65 19.62 -13.23 -2.89
CA LYS A 65 18.71 -12.14 -3.28
C LYS A 65 17.67 -11.85 -2.20
N LEU A 66 17.41 -12.82 -1.34
CA LEU A 66 16.46 -12.72 -0.24
C LEU A 66 17.19 -12.95 1.09
N LYS A 67 17.04 -12.02 2.02
CA LYS A 67 17.48 -12.16 3.41
C LYS A 67 16.28 -12.60 4.24
N GLU A 68 16.37 -13.74 4.91
CA GLU A 68 15.33 -14.17 5.85
C GLU A 68 15.22 -13.20 7.02
N ILE A 69 13.99 -12.93 7.45
CA ILE A 69 13.64 -12.02 8.55
C ILE A 69 12.54 -12.65 9.41
N SER A 70 12.37 -12.14 10.63
CA SER A 70 11.24 -12.53 11.47
C SER A 70 9.94 -11.84 11.07
N ARG A 71 8.79 -12.45 11.41
CA ARG A 71 7.45 -11.86 11.20
C ARG A 71 7.31 -10.45 11.78
N GLY A 72 7.97 -10.17 12.90
CA GLY A 72 7.94 -8.86 13.57
C GLY A 72 8.71 -7.77 12.83
N GLU A 73 9.68 -8.14 12.00
CA GLU A 73 10.47 -7.21 11.19
C GLU A 73 9.83 -6.89 9.84
N VAL A 74 8.75 -7.60 9.48
CA VAL A 74 8.06 -7.44 8.20
C VAL A 74 7.62 -5.99 8.02
N GLN A 75 7.98 -5.47 6.86
CA GLN A 75 7.56 -4.16 6.38
C GLN A 75 7.14 -4.25 4.91
N ARG A 76 6.66 -3.13 4.39
CA ARG A 76 6.31 -2.99 2.99
C ARG A 76 7.46 -3.43 2.06
N GLY A 77 7.13 -4.25 1.07
CA GLY A 77 8.06 -4.75 0.07
C GLY A 77 8.77 -6.05 0.45
N ASP A 78 8.65 -6.50 1.70
CA ASP A 78 9.08 -7.84 2.07
C ASP A 78 8.17 -8.88 1.42
N ILE A 79 8.68 -10.10 1.24
CA ILE A 79 8.02 -11.22 0.59
C ILE A 79 7.74 -12.28 1.63
N PHE A 80 6.55 -12.86 1.63
CA PHE A 80 6.32 -14.12 2.33
C PHE A 80 6.41 -15.29 1.37
N ILE A 81 6.88 -16.42 1.86
CA ILE A 81 6.81 -17.70 1.19
C ILE A 81 6.23 -18.70 2.20
N SER A 82 5.11 -19.30 1.84
CA SER A 82 4.45 -20.34 2.60
C SER A 82 4.72 -21.69 1.96
N GLY A 83 5.20 -22.66 2.74
CA GLY A 83 5.57 -23.99 2.26
C GLY A 83 6.85 -24.50 2.91
N THR A 84 7.23 -25.72 2.55
CA THR A 84 8.48 -26.35 3.00
C THR A 84 9.49 -26.32 1.84
N PRO A 85 10.72 -25.80 2.04
CA PRO A 85 11.77 -25.87 1.02
C PRO A 85 11.96 -27.29 0.49
N GLY A 86 11.99 -27.46 -0.84
CA GLY A 86 12.05 -28.75 -1.52
C GLY A 86 10.71 -29.47 -1.70
N GLY A 87 9.59 -28.89 -1.25
CA GLY A 87 8.27 -29.51 -1.26
C GLY A 87 7.11 -28.56 -1.56
N SER A 88 7.40 -27.38 -2.13
CA SER A 88 6.46 -26.27 -2.37
C SER A 88 6.22 -26.01 -3.86
N ALA A 89 6.46 -27.01 -4.72
CA ALA A 89 6.14 -26.92 -6.14
C ALA A 89 4.62 -26.98 -6.38
N GLY A 90 4.15 -26.38 -7.48
CA GLY A 90 2.72 -26.40 -7.83
C GLY A 90 1.85 -25.75 -6.75
N SER A 91 0.85 -26.49 -6.26
CA SER A 91 -0.12 -26.05 -5.25
C SER A 91 0.39 -26.12 -3.80
N ASP A 92 1.56 -26.72 -3.56
CA ASP A 92 2.08 -26.99 -2.22
C ASP A 92 2.86 -25.82 -1.62
N GLY A 93 2.85 -24.67 -2.31
CA GLY A 93 3.46 -23.44 -1.87
C GLY A 93 2.59 -22.22 -2.18
N HIS A 94 2.86 -21.12 -1.49
CA HIS A 94 2.21 -19.84 -1.74
C HIS A 94 3.16 -18.68 -1.47
N THR A 95 2.95 -17.54 -2.12
CA THR A 95 3.82 -16.38 -1.94
C THR A 95 3.11 -15.09 -2.33
N GLY A 96 3.62 -13.98 -1.79
CA GLY A 96 3.12 -12.64 -2.05
C GLY A 96 4.00 -11.59 -1.40
N ILE A 97 3.58 -10.34 -1.51
CA ILE A 97 4.37 -9.16 -1.15
C ILE A 97 3.63 -8.38 -0.08
N PHE A 98 4.29 -8.04 1.02
CA PHE A 98 3.72 -7.20 2.05
C PHE A 98 3.53 -5.77 1.55
N LEU A 99 2.33 -5.23 1.77
CA LEU A 99 2.01 -3.82 1.61
C LEU A 99 2.18 -3.05 2.92
N SER A 100 2.12 -3.77 4.04
CA SER A 100 2.40 -3.35 5.41
C SER A 100 2.64 -4.59 6.28
N ASN A 101 2.86 -4.42 7.59
CA ASN A 101 2.92 -5.55 8.51
C ASN A 101 1.56 -6.29 8.64
N GLY A 102 0.43 -5.63 8.36
CA GLY A 102 -0.92 -6.20 8.46
C GLY A 102 -1.61 -6.45 7.12
N SER A 103 -0.92 -6.30 5.98
CA SER A 103 -1.53 -6.51 4.67
C SER A 103 -0.53 -6.91 3.60
N PHE A 104 -0.98 -7.72 2.65
CA PHE A 104 -0.16 -8.23 1.55
C PHE A 104 -0.96 -8.33 0.24
N ILE A 105 -0.25 -8.32 -0.88
CA ILE A 105 -0.77 -8.49 -2.22
C ILE A 105 -0.21 -9.77 -2.83
N HIS A 106 -1.07 -10.57 -3.45
CA HIS A 106 -0.70 -11.88 -3.99
C HIS A 106 -1.67 -12.31 -5.09
N CYS A 107 -1.27 -13.28 -5.90
CA CYS A 107 -2.15 -13.97 -6.84
C CYS A 107 -2.59 -15.30 -6.24
N SER A 108 -3.89 -15.57 -6.17
CA SER A 108 -4.40 -16.82 -5.58
C SER A 108 -5.60 -17.40 -6.31
N TYR A 109 -5.76 -18.71 -6.15
CA TYR A 109 -6.91 -19.44 -6.65
C TYR A 109 -8.21 -18.93 -6.03
N THR A 110 -8.23 -18.71 -4.71
CA THR A 110 -9.41 -18.24 -3.96
C THR A 110 -9.98 -16.92 -4.47
N HIS A 111 -9.09 -15.99 -4.87
CA HIS A 111 -9.51 -14.71 -5.44
C HIS A 111 -9.63 -14.74 -6.97
N ASN A 112 -9.31 -15.87 -7.61
CA ASN A 112 -9.16 -16.02 -9.05
C ASN A 112 -8.38 -14.84 -9.68
N GLY A 113 -7.20 -14.54 -9.13
CA GLY A 113 -6.38 -13.43 -9.61
C GLY A 113 -5.57 -12.75 -8.52
N ILE A 114 -5.13 -11.53 -8.80
CA ILE A 114 -4.38 -10.70 -7.83
C ILE A 114 -5.36 -9.95 -6.93
N ALA A 115 -5.18 -10.10 -5.61
CA ALA A 115 -5.96 -9.48 -4.56
C ALA A 115 -5.07 -8.99 -3.40
N VAL A 116 -5.67 -8.18 -2.52
CA VAL A 116 -5.04 -7.72 -1.27
C VAL A 116 -5.82 -8.30 -0.11
N ASP A 117 -5.10 -8.92 0.82
CA ASP A 117 -5.65 -9.39 2.08
C ASP A 117 -5.01 -8.66 3.26
N THR A 118 -5.78 -8.60 4.35
CA THR A 118 -5.35 -8.02 5.64
C THR A 118 -5.37 -9.06 6.77
N ASN A 119 -5.41 -10.34 6.40
CA ASN A 119 -5.47 -11.45 7.34
C ASN A 119 -4.50 -12.55 6.89
N ASP A 120 -3.57 -12.89 7.78
CA ASP A 120 -2.54 -13.92 7.57
C ASP A 120 -3.15 -15.31 7.25
N ALA A 121 -4.45 -15.53 7.51
CA ALA A 121 -5.14 -16.76 7.10
C ALA A 121 -5.05 -17.05 5.60
N TYR A 122 -5.01 -16.00 4.77
CA TYR A 122 -4.88 -16.11 3.31
C TYR A 122 -3.43 -16.30 2.84
N MET A 123 -2.45 -16.24 3.75
CA MET A 123 -1.09 -16.71 3.52
C MET A 123 -0.99 -18.24 3.59
N SER A 124 -2.11 -18.97 3.72
CA SER A 124 -2.19 -20.42 3.92
C SER A 124 -1.71 -20.84 5.31
N THR A 125 -2.60 -20.81 6.32
CA THR A 125 -2.31 -21.30 7.69
C THR A 125 -1.92 -22.78 7.77
N ARG A 126 -2.13 -23.55 6.70
CA ARG A 126 -1.78 -24.97 6.63
C ARG A 126 -0.29 -25.21 6.38
N LEU A 127 0.45 -24.19 5.96
CA LEU A 127 1.86 -24.30 5.59
C LEU A 127 2.73 -23.42 6.51
N PRO A 128 3.98 -23.81 6.79
CA PRO A 128 4.95 -22.95 7.45
C PRO A 128 5.14 -21.64 6.69
N HIS A 129 5.31 -20.52 7.39
CA HIS A 129 5.55 -19.20 6.79
C HIS A 129 6.98 -18.75 7.01
N HIS A 130 7.59 -18.29 5.92
CA HIS A 130 8.91 -17.69 5.89
C HIS A 130 8.81 -16.26 5.35
N PHE A 131 9.59 -15.34 5.92
CA PHE A 131 9.53 -13.92 5.58
C PHE A 131 10.90 -13.46 5.11
N TYR A 132 10.91 -12.68 4.03
CA TYR A 132 12.14 -12.32 3.35
C TYR A 132 12.18 -10.84 2.96
N ARG A 133 13.34 -10.23 3.15
CA ARG A 133 13.67 -8.90 2.64
C ARG A 133 14.53 -9.01 1.39
N ILE A 134 14.21 -8.26 0.35
CA ILE A 134 15.00 -8.25 -0.89
C ILE A 134 16.35 -7.56 -0.63
N VAL A 135 17.46 -8.23 -0.92
CA VAL A 135 18.82 -7.70 -0.79
C VAL A 135 19.05 -6.62 -1.87
N GLY A 136 19.61 -5.48 -1.48
CA GLY A 136 19.84 -4.35 -2.39
C GLY A 136 18.59 -3.50 -2.67
N SER A 137 17.49 -3.74 -1.95
CA SER A 137 16.42 -2.75 -1.84
C SER A 137 16.96 -1.53 -1.10
N GLY A 138 17.28 -0.47 -1.85
CA GLY A 138 17.67 0.83 -1.27
C GLY A 138 16.63 1.24 -0.23
N SER A 139 17.12 1.63 0.96
CA SER A 139 16.37 1.88 2.20
C SER A 139 14.85 1.84 2.04
N ALA A 140 14.29 0.65 2.22
CA ALA A 140 12.86 0.46 2.34
C ALA A 140 12.31 1.45 3.37
N ASN A 141 11.12 1.97 3.08
CA ASN A 141 10.40 2.83 3.98
C ASN A 141 10.07 2.03 5.24
N THR A 142 10.77 2.31 6.34
CA THR A 142 10.67 1.59 7.61
C THR A 142 9.32 1.79 8.32
N ASP A 143 8.42 2.56 7.73
CA ASP A 143 7.10 2.82 8.30
C ASP A 143 6.14 1.69 7.89
N SER A 144 5.76 0.88 8.88
CA SER A 144 4.84 -0.27 8.82
C SER A 144 3.41 0.05 8.36
N LYS A 145 3.19 1.23 7.77
CA LYS A 145 1.87 1.77 7.39
C LYS A 145 1.47 1.29 5.99
N PRO A 146 0.21 0.87 5.79
CA PRO A 146 -0.31 0.49 4.48
C PRO A 146 -0.11 1.59 3.42
N GLN A 147 0.35 1.17 2.24
CA GLN A 147 0.39 2.00 1.05
C GLN A 147 -0.10 1.19 -0.16
N MET A 148 -1.32 1.40 -0.61
CA MET A 148 -1.85 0.64 -1.75
C MET A 148 -1.76 1.42 -3.07
N VAL A 149 -1.51 2.73 -3.02
CA VAL A 149 -1.51 3.63 -4.18
C VAL A 149 -0.33 4.61 -4.11
N THR A 150 0.37 4.81 -5.23
CA THR A 150 1.27 5.96 -5.41
C THR A 150 0.45 7.14 -5.96
N LEU A 151 0.48 8.28 -5.26
CA LEU A 151 -0.23 9.49 -5.62
C LEU A 151 0.53 10.30 -6.67
N ASN A 152 -0.22 10.93 -7.58
CA ASN A 152 0.31 12.04 -8.37
C ASN A 152 0.54 13.24 -7.44
N LEU A 153 1.61 14.01 -7.68
CA LEU A 153 1.91 15.23 -6.93
C LEU A 153 1.20 16.45 -7.55
N ASP A 154 -0.09 16.31 -7.82
CA ASP A 154 -0.91 17.30 -8.51
C ASP A 154 -1.37 18.46 -7.62
N GLY A 155 -1.26 18.32 -6.29
CA GLY A 155 -1.73 19.33 -5.33
C GLY A 155 -3.25 19.39 -5.18
N GLN A 156 -4.00 18.44 -5.73
CA GLN A 156 -5.44 18.35 -5.57
C GLN A 156 -5.81 17.38 -4.45
N PHE A 157 -6.67 17.82 -3.53
CA PHE A 157 -7.14 16.95 -2.44
C PHE A 157 -8.36 16.15 -2.92
N GLY A 158 -8.12 15.25 -3.87
CA GLY A 158 -9.12 14.32 -4.39
C GLY A 158 -9.17 12.97 -3.64
N ASN A 159 -10.03 12.08 -4.14
CA ASN A 159 -10.32 10.79 -3.49
C ASN A 159 -9.09 9.90 -3.32
N ALA A 160 -8.13 9.96 -4.25
CA ALA A 160 -6.86 9.23 -4.12
C ALA A 160 -6.05 9.70 -2.90
N THR A 161 -5.91 11.02 -2.72
CA THR A 161 -5.24 11.62 -1.56
C THR A 161 -5.94 11.24 -0.25
N ALA A 162 -7.27 11.32 -0.21
CA ALA A 162 -8.07 10.90 0.94
C ALA A 162 -7.91 9.41 1.25
N LYS A 163 -7.98 8.54 0.23
CA LYS A 163 -7.80 7.10 0.38
C LYS A 163 -6.42 6.77 0.92
N ARG A 164 -5.39 7.44 0.42
CA ARG A 164 -4.03 7.23 0.87
C ARG A 164 -3.81 7.68 2.33
N LEU A 165 -4.48 8.75 2.77
CA LEU A 165 -4.56 9.14 4.18
C LEU A 165 -5.25 8.06 5.04
N GLN A 166 -6.38 7.53 4.57
CA GLN A 166 -7.10 6.44 5.25
C GLN A 166 -6.24 5.18 5.36
N GLU A 167 -5.45 4.87 4.34
CA GLU A 167 -4.46 3.77 4.36
C GLU A 167 -3.33 4.06 5.35
N TYR A 168 -2.79 5.28 5.35
CA TYR A 168 -1.70 5.68 6.24
C TYR A 168 -2.06 5.57 7.72
N PHE A 169 -3.27 6.01 8.07
CA PHE A 169 -3.80 5.94 9.43
C PHE A 169 -4.56 4.64 9.74
N ASP A 170 -4.62 3.72 8.78
CA ASP A 170 -5.35 2.46 8.86
C ASP A 170 -6.81 2.61 9.35
N THR A 171 -7.53 3.63 8.86
CA THR A 171 -8.93 3.83 9.23
C THR A 171 -9.86 2.87 8.48
N ALA A 172 -11.01 2.56 9.09
CA ALA A 172 -12.09 1.83 8.42
C ALA A 172 -12.65 2.61 7.22
N GLY A 173 -13.18 1.91 6.21
CA GLY A 173 -13.78 2.50 5.01
C GLY A 173 -12.85 2.49 3.79
N LYS A 174 -11.64 3.06 3.90
CA LYS A 174 -10.62 3.16 2.82
C LYS A 174 -11.21 3.46 1.42
N ASP A 175 -12.29 4.24 1.40
CA ASP A 175 -13.18 4.53 0.28
C ASP A 175 -12.77 5.80 -0.48
N GLY A 176 -11.83 6.57 0.07
CA GLY A 176 -11.41 7.86 -0.47
C GLY A 176 -12.38 9.01 -0.21
N VAL A 177 -13.31 8.86 0.74
CA VAL A 177 -14.29 9.89 1.11
C VAL A 177 -13.95 10.50 2.48
N ILE A 178 -13.95 11.82 2.55
CA ILE A 178 -13.92 12.56 3.82
C ILE A 178 -15.38 12.88 4.19
N SER A 179 -16.00 11.97 4.94
CA SER A 179 -17.45 12.02 5.24
C SER A 179 -17.86 13.14 6.21
N HIS A 180 -19.12 13.56 6.13
CA HIS A 180 -19.80 14.41 7.13
C HIS A 180 -19.14 15.77 7.38
N GLN A 181 -18.78 16.46 6.30
CA GLN A 181 -18.12 17.77 6.34
C GLN A 181 -19.12 18.89 6.13
N TYR A 182 -18.88 20.05 6.76
CA TYR A 182 -19.53 21.29 6.35
C TYR A 182 -18.77 21.93 5.19
N LYS A 183 -19.44 22.76 4.38
CA LYS A 183 -18.82 23.49 3.28
C LYS A 183 -18.55 24.95 3.63
N GLN A 184 -17.30 25.39 3.47
CA GLN A 184 -16.81 26.75 3.66
C GLN A 184 -15.79 27.10 2.58
N THR A 185 -15.49 28.39 2.41
CA THR A 185 -14.54 28.87 1.38
C THR A 185 -13.15 28.26 1.51
N PHE A 186 -12.71 27.94 2.73
CA PHE A 186 -11.40 27.40 3.03
C PHE A 186 -11.26 25.87 2.81
N ASN A 187 -12.37 25.11 2.80
CA ASN A 187 -12.35 23.65 2.64
C ASN A 187 -13.09 23.13 1.40
N GLN A 188 -13.72 24.02 0.61
CA GLN A 188 -14.49 23.64 -0.58
C GLN A 188 -13.68 22.93 -1.67
N ASN A 189 -12.34 23.06 -1.67
CA ASN A 189 -11.45 22.38 -2.63
C ASN A 189 -10.91 21.04 -2.11
N ILE A 190 -11.41 20.55 -0.99
CA ILE A 190 -11.24 19.15 -0.61
C ILE A 190 -12.25 18.35 -1.42
N TYR A 191 -11.90 18.02 -2.66
CA TYR A 191 -12.79 17.35 -3.62
C TYR A 191 -13.25 15.97 -3.15
N ALA A 192 -12.51 15.34 -2.22
CA ALA A 192 -12.91 14.10 -1.54
C ALA A 192 -13.97 14.29 -0.44
N ALA A 193 -14.31 15.53 -0.07
CA ALA A 193 -15.24 15.79 1.02
C ALA A 193 -16.69 15.56 0.60
N GLN A 194 -17.38 14.75 1.40
CA GLN A 194 -18.84 14.67 1.35
C GLN A 194 -19.40 15.78 2.23
N PHE A 195 -20.00 16.78 1.60
CA PHE A 195 -20.63 17.89 2.30
C PHE A 195 -22.08 17.56 2.67
N ASP A 196 -22.39 17.55 3.96
CA ASP A 196 -23.74 17.31 4.48
C ASP A 196 -23.99 18.11 5.78
N SER A 197 -25.20 17.98 6.33
CA SER A 197 -25.63 18.69 7.55
C SER A 197 -25.50 17.87 8.84
N SER A 198 -25.01 16.64 8.77
CA SER A 198 -24.95 15.73 9.92
C SER A 198 -23.82 16.07 10.89
N LEU A 199 -22.70 16.58 10.37
CA LEU A 199 -21.52 17.04 11.13
C LEU A 199 -20.96 16.03 12.15
N THR A 200 -21.17 14.73 11.93
CA THR A 200 -20.65 13.66 12.81
C THR A 200 -19.12 13.48 12.71
N GLY A 201 -18.54 13.99 11.62
CA GLY A 201 -17.10 14.02 11.35
C GLY A 201 -16.51 12.70 10.85
N SER A 202 -15.50 12.79 10.00
CA SER A 202 -14.85 11.64 9.37
C SER A 202 -13.82 10.98 10.29
N ASN A 203 -13.78 9.64 10.28
CA ASN A 203 -12.79 8.86 11.06
C ASN A 203 -11.34 9.18 10.67
N VAL A 204 -11.06 9.38 9.38
CA VAL A 204 -9.70 9.74 8.94
C VAL A 204 -9.30 11.16 9.37
N VAL A 205 -10.26 12.06 9.50
CA VAL A 205 -10.00 13.40 10.02
C VAL A 205 -9.76 13.36 11.52
N LYS A 206 -10.52 12.55 12.28
CA LYS A 206 -10.24 12.31 13.71
C LYS A 206 -8.84 11.73 13.92
N ALA A 207 -8.42 10.78 13.08
CA ALA A 207 -7.07 10.22 13.11
C ALA A 207 -5.99 11.27 12.77
N LEU A 208 -6.22 12.08 11.73
CA LEU A 208 -5.33 13.19 11.38
C LEU A 208 -5.21 14.22 12.51
N GLN A 209 -6.33 14.63 13.11
CA GLN A 209 -6.37 15.58 14.22
C GLN A 209 -5.62 15.06 15.45
N ARG A 210 -5.81 13.78 15.79
CA ARG A 210 -5.04 13.10 16.84
C ARG A 210 -3.54 13.15 16.55
N PHE A 211 -3.17 12.82 15.32
CA PHE A 211 -1.77 12.87 14.87
C PHE A 211 -1.17 14.28 14.96
N LEU A 212 -1.96 15.31 14.64
CA LEU A 212 -1.56 16.72 14.74
C LEU A 212 -1.63 17.29 16.16
N GLY A 213 -2.10 16.52 17.16
CA GLY A 213 -2.22 16.95 18.54
C GLY A 213 -3.31 18.00 18.80
N ILE A 214 -4.38 18.02 18.00
CA ILE A 214 -5.51 18.95 18.14
C ILE A 214 -6.82 18.21 18.49
N GLY A 215 -7.88 18.96 18.80
CA GLY A 215 -9.22 18.41 19.07
C GLY A 215 -9.74 17.55 17.91
N GLN A 216 -10.37 16.42 18.25
CA GLN A 216 -10.76 15.36 17.31
C GLN A 216 -12.26 15.42 16.93
N ASP A 217 -12.73 16.56 16.41
CA ASP A 217 -14.12 16.73 15.98
C ASP A 217 -14.45 15.97 14.68
N GLY A 218 -13.44 15.53 13.92
CA GLY A 218 -13.59 14.86 12.63
C GLY A 218 -13.95 15.80 11.48
N LEU A 219 -13.87 17.11 11.68
CA LEU A 219 -14.16 18.13 10.68
C LEU A 219 -12.87 18.73 10.15
N PHE A 220 -12.78 18.84 8.82
CA PHE A 220 -11.66 19.42 8.09
C PHE A 220 -11.80 20.94 8.06
N GLY A 221 -11.88 21.52 9.26
CA GLY A 221 -12.04 22.94 9.49
C GLY A 221 -10.75 23.74 9.36
N GLN A 222 -10.86 25.07 9.46
CA GLN A 222 -9.71 25.97 9.33
C GLN A 222 -8.59 25.67 10.34
N ALA A 223 -8.94 25.28 11.57
CA ALA A 223 -7.95 24.87 12.58
C ALA A 223 -7.18 23.60 12.16
N THR A 224 -7.90 22.58 11.66
CA THR A 224 -7.31 21.35 11.11
C THR A 224 -6.40 21.66 9.92
N ILE A 225 -6.82 22.55 9.01
CA ILE A 225 -6.03 22.96 7.85
C ILE A 225 -4.74 23.66 8.29
N LYS A 226 -4.81 24.64 9.20
CA LYS A 226 -3.62 25.35 9.71
C LYS A 226 -2.66 24.39 10.41
N ALA A 227 -3.17 23.47 11.23
CA ALA A 227 -2.35 22.47 11.90
C ALA A 227 -1.64 21.55 10.90
N LEU A 228 -2.35 21.10 9.86
CA LEU A 228 -1.76 20.30 8.79
C LEU A 228 -0.68 21.10 8.04
N GLN A 229 -0.97 22.34 7.64
CA GLN A 229 -0.01 23.20 6.95
C GLN A 229 1.26 23.41 7.76
N LYS A 230 1.11 23.66 9.08
CA LYS A 230 2.22 23.77 10.02
C LYS A 230 3.08 22.50 10.02
N HIS A 231 2.44 21.35 10.15
CA HIS A 231 3.11 20.04 10.15
C HIS A 231 3.87 19.76 8.85
N LEU A 232 3.32 20.21 7.72
CA LEU A 232 3.92 20.07 6.40
C LEU A 232 5.03 21.11 6.13
N GLY A 233 5.26 22.07 7.03
CA GLY A 233 6.21 23.16 6.83
C GLY A 233 5.81 24.11 5.69
N LYS A 234 4.50 24.30 5.50
CA LYS A 234 3.93 25.18 4.48
C LYS A 234 3.24 26.39 5.11
N THR A 235 2.88 27.37 4.28
CA THR A 235 2.15 28.57 4.71
C THR A 235 0.85 28.20 5.40
N GLN A 236 0.63 28.76 6.59
CA GLN A 236 -0.52 28.47 7.46
C GLN A 236 -1.70 29.42 7.20
N ASP A 237 -2.12 29.53 5.94
CA ASP A 237 -3.24 30.39 5.54
C ASP A 237 -4.62 29.82 5.94
N GLY A 238 -4.67 28.56 6.38
CA GLY A 238 -5.88 27.86 6.79
C GLY A 238 -6.82 27.50 5.65
N THR A 239 -6.35 27.54 4.41
CA THR A 239 -7.14 27.27 3.20
C THR A 239 -6.52 26.17 2.36
N ILE A 240 -7.36 25.29 1.81
CA ILE A 240 -6.95 24.39 0.73
C ILE A 240 -7.35 25.04 -0.61
N SER A 241 -6.37 25.49 -1.38
CA SER A 241 -6.54 26.00 -2.74
C SER A 241 -6.89 24.87 -3.74
N PRO A 242 -7.46 25.16 -4.91
CA PRO A 242 -7.76 24.14 -5.94
C PRO A 242 -6.54 23.29 -6.31
N VAL A 243 -5.37 23.93 -6.39
CA VAL A 243 -4.06 23.29 -6.47
C VAL A 243 -3.23 23.87 -5.32
N SER A 244 -2.93 23.05 -4.32
CA SER A 244 -2.31 23.49 -3.07
C SER A 244 -0.92 22.89 -2.90
N ASP A 245 0.07 23.73 -2.58
CA ASP A 245 1.42 23.27 -2.25
C ASP A 245 1.45 22.43 -0.97
N SER A 246 0.53 22.70 -0.03
CA SER A 246 0.32 21.88 1.16
C SER A 246 -0.20 20.49 0.79
N VAL A 247 -1.13 20.40 -0.16
CA VAL A 247 -1.59 19.10 -0.65
C VAL A 247 -0.49 18.38 -1.43
N ARG A 248 0.29 19.08 -2.25
CA ARG A 248 1.42 18.46 -2.98
C ARG A 248 2.45 17.87 -2.02
N GLU A 249 2.76 18.59 -0.94
CA GLU A 249 3.66 18.10 0.10
C GLU A 249 3.07 16.95 0.91
N LEU A 250 1.78 17.02 1.23
CA LEU A 250 1.05 15.90 1.83
C LEU A 250 1.15 14.64 0.96
N GLN A 251 0.87 14.75 -0.34
CA GLN A 251 0.96 13.65 -1.30
C GLN A 251 2.38 13.07 -1.34
N ARG A 252 3.41 13.93 -1.35
CA ARG A 252 4.82 13.52 -1.32
C ARG A 252 5.15 12.72 -0.05
N ARG A 253 4.73 13.21 1.12
CA ARG A 253 4.97 12.52 2.41
C ARG A 253 4.16 11.23 2.53
N LEU A 254 2.93 11.20 2.05
CA LEU A 254 2.13 9.98 1.95
C LEU A 254 2.79 8.95 1.03
N ASN A 255 3.27 9.35 -0.15
CA ASN A 255 4.01 8.44 -1.04
C ASN A 255 5.29 7.91 -0.39
N ALA A 256 5.92 8.74 0.44
CA ALA A 256 7.07 8.38 1.22
C ALA A 256 6.70 7.89 2.62
N ASN A 257 5.46 7.50 2.89
CA ASN A 257 5.00 6.88 4.15
C ASN A 257 5.51 7.58 5.44
N LYS A 258 5.76 8.90 5.38
CA LYS A 258 6.45 9.71 6.40
C LYS A 258 5.67 10.99 6.73
N LEU A 259 4.37 10.84 6.94
CA LEU A 259 3.54 11.92 7.49
C LEU A 259 3.90 12.14 8.94
#